data_AF-R6V454-F1
#
_entry.id   AF-R6V454-F1
#
_cell.length_a   1.000
_cell.length_b   1.000
_cell.length_c   1.000
_cell.angle_alpha   90.00
_cell.angle_beta   90.00
_cell.angle_gamma   90.00
#
_symmetry.space_group_name_H-M   'P 1'
#
loop_
_entity.id
_entity.type
_entity.pdbx_description
1 polymer ?
#
loop_
_entity_poly.entity_id
_entity_poly.type
_entity_poly.pdbx_seq_one_letter_code
_entity_poly.pdbx_strand_id
1 'polypeptide(L)'
;MGGRGTFASGISVAYTYATIDTIEGIKVLGKIDPTKSGSLPEEAHSSNAYIQLDKEGVFRRMRFYNEGHLPVFEIDYHNEKGLSSHGEAVIHVHDYSAPGIENRLPARLPTAEEMKTYKKYFKGVVN
;
A
#
# COMPACT_ATOMS: atom_id res chain seq x y z
N MET A 1 -3.99 14.30 26.35
CA MET A 1 -4.96 15.29 25.84
C MET A 1 -4.42 15.86 24.53
N GLY A 2 -5.27 15.97 23.51
CA GLY A 2 -4.98 16.37 22.11
C GLY A 2 -5.26 15.19 21.16
N GLY A 3 -6.42 15.04 20.50
CA GLY A 3 -7.30 16.02 19.86
C GLY A 3 -6.79 16.22 18.42
N ARG A 4 -7.43 15.80 17.32
CA ARG A 4 -8.84 15.64 16.96
C ARG A 4 -9.00 14.38 16.10
N GLY A 5 -9.95 13.52 16.47
CA GLY A 5 -10.47 12.50 15.56
C GLY A 5 -11.38 13.18 14.55
N THR A 6 -11.07 13.04 13.26
CA THR A 6 -12.03 13.30 12.19
C THR A 6 -13.05 12.17 12.23
N PHE A 7 -14.24 12.50 12.75
CA PHE A 7 -15.39 11.62 12.82
C PHE A 7 -15.97 11.46 11.40
N ALA A 8 -15.68 10.35 10.73
CA ALA A 8 -16.49 9.85 9.63
C ALA A 8 -17.38 8.72 10.16
N SER A 9 -18.67 9.03 10.38
CA SER A 9 -19.78 8.09 10.58
C SER A 9 -19.55 6.87 11.47
N GLY A 10 -19.63 7.03 12.80
CA GLY A 10 -20.34 6.14 13.75
C GLY A 10 -20.10 4.62 13.74
N ILE A 11 -19.17 4.09 12.97
CA ILE A 11 -18.79 2.69 12.91
C ILE A 11 -17.32 2.67 13.31
N SER A 12 -17.04 2.16 14.50
CA SER A 12 -15.70 1.68 14.83
C SER A 12 -15.41 0.53 13.85
N VAL A 13 -14.88 0.84 12.68
CA VAL A 13 -14.38 -0.18 11.77
C VAL A 13 -13.24 -0.84 12.52
N ALA A 14 -13.49 -2.08 12.98
CA ALA A 14 -12.51 -2.83 13.73
C ALA A 14 -11.21 -2.84 12.93
N TYR A 15 -10.09 -2.52 13.59
CA TYR A 15 -8.78 -2.52 12.95
C TYR A 15 -8.57 -3.90 12.32
N THR A 16 -8.36 -3.95 11.00
CA THR A 16 -8.24 -5.21 10.25
C THR A 16 -6.78 -5.62 10.06
N TYR A 17 -5.84 -4.76 10.47
CA TYR A 17 -4.41 -4.92 10.26
C TYR A 17 -3.66 -5.02 11.59
N ALA A 18 -2.45 -5.54 11.57
CA ALA A 18 -1.49 -5.45 12.66
C ALA A 18 -0.12 -5.22 12.04
N THR A 19 0.74 -4.42 12.69
CA THR A 19 2.13 -4.35 12.26
C THR A 19 2.80 -5.67 12.62
N ILE A 20 3.25 -6.42 11.62
CA ILE A 20 3.87 -7.75 11.78
C ILE A 20 5.38 -7.71 11.60
N ASP A 21 5.89 -6.70 10.89
CA ASP A 21 7.31 -6.55 10.57
C ASP A 21 7.59 -5.08 10.20
N THR A 22 8.86 -4.76 9.99
CA THR A 22 9.29 -3.47 9.45
C THR A 22 10.38 -3.70 8.40
N ILE A 23 10.22 -3.09 7.23
CA ILE A 23 11.23 -3.12 6.16
C ILE A 23 11.73 -1.69 5.99
N GLU A 24 13.04 -1.47 6.20
CA GLU A 24 13.67 -0.15 6.01
C GLU A 24 12.95 0.98 6.80
N GLY A 25 12.43 0.64 7.99
CA GLY A 25 11.68 1.55 8.86
C GLY A 25 10.20 1.72 8.51
N ILE A 26 9.71 1.11 7.43
CA ILE A 26 8.30 1.14 7.04
C ILE A 26 7.57 -0.07 7.62
N LYS A 27 6.44 0.19 8.27
CA LYS A 27 5.60 -0.83 8.89
C LYS A 27 5.00 -1.76 7.82
N VAL A 28 5.23 -3.06 7.99
CA VAL A 28 4.56 -4.11 7.24
C VAL A 28 3.27 -4.46 7.97
N LEU A 29 2.14 -4.31 7.29
CA LEU A 29 0.84 -4.63 7.82
C LEU A 29 0.44 -6.05 7.39
N GLY A 30 0.30 -6.91 8.39
CA GLY A 30 -0.39 -8.19 8.28
C GLY A 30 -1.86 -8.01 8.61
N LYS A 31 -2.71 -8.93 8.14
CA LYS A 31 -4.12 -8.94 8.55
C LYS A 31 -4.25 -9.59 9.92
N ILE A 32 -5.12 -9.06 10.77
CA ILE A 32 -5.47 -9.71 12.03
C ILE A 32 -6.23 -11.02 11.74
N ASP A 33 -7.11 -10.99 10.75
CA ASP A 33 -7.82 -12.17 10.27
C ASP A 33 -7.25 -12.62 8.91
N PRO A 34 -6.53 -13.75 8.85
CA PRO A 34 -5.91 -14.24 7.61
C PRO A 34 -6.94 -14.73 6.58
N THR A 35 -8.20 -14.93 6.97
CA THR A 35 -9.28 -15.40 6.09
C THR A 35 -9.90 -14.25 5.28
N LYS A 36 -9.71 -13.00 5.68
CA LYS A 36 -10.29 -11.84 5.01
C LYS A 36 -9.40 -11.33 3.88
N SER A 37 -10.00 -10.99 2.76
CA SER A 37 -9.38 -10.14 1.73
C SER A 37 -9.35 -8.69 2.23
N GLY A 38 -8.27 -7.96 1.97
CA GLY A 38 -8.09 -6.61 2.50
C GLY A 38 -6.87 -5.92 1.89
N SER A 39 -7.08 -4.67 1.49
CA SER A 39 -6.06 -3.74 0.95
C SER A 39 -5.50 -2.86 2.06
N LEU A 40 -4.30 -2.31 1.90
CA LEU A 40 -3.77 -1.28 2.81
C LEU A 40 -4.83 -0.21 3.15
N PRO A 41 -4.80 0.37 4.37
CA PRO A 41 -5.87 1.23 4.84
C PRO A 41 -6.05 2.46 3.93
N GLU A 42 -7.29 2.93 3.81
CA GLU A 42 -7.62 4.10 2.99
C GLU A 42 -7.11 5.39 3.64
N GLU A 43 -6.85 5.37 4.95
CA GLU A 43 -6.23 6.46 5.68
C GLU A 43 -5.04 5.95 6.51
N ALA A 44 -3.99 6.75 6.62
CA ALA A 44 -2.89 6.50 7.54
C ALA A 44 -3.31 6.74 9.00
N HIS A 45 -2.64 6.05 9.91
CA HIS A 45 -2.94 6.14 11.34
C HIS A 45 -1.69 6.51 12.14
N SER A 46 -0.56 5.89 11.81
CA SER A 46 0.68 6.02 12.60
C SER A 46 1.95 5.91 11.76
N SER A 47 1.84 6.06 10.45
CA SER A 47 2.95 5.97 9.50
C SER A 47 2.57 6.65 8.19
N ASN A 48 3.57 7.23 7.52
CA ASN A 48 3.40 7.89 6.21
C ASN A 48 3.46 6.87 5.06
N ALA A 49 3.81 5.62 5.35
CA ALA A 49 3.68 4.52 4.40
C ALA A 49 3.43 3.19 5.11
N TYR A 50 2.85 2.26 4.38
CA TYR A 50 2.68 0.87 4.80
C TYR A 50 3.04 -0.07 3.66
N ILE A 51 3.55 -1.24 4.02
CA ILE A 51 3.84 -2.34 3.10
C ILE A 51 2.90 -3.50 3.40
N GLN A 52 2.40 -4.14 2.35
CA GLN A 52 1.68 -5.40 2.40
C GLN A 52 2.52 -6.47 1.72
N LEU A 53 2.70 -7.59 2.42
CA LEU A 53 3.25 -8.82 1.86
C LEU A 53 2.11 -9.81 1.60
N ASP A 54 2.34 -10.76 0.71
CA ASP A 54 1.47 -11.91 0.52
C ASP A 54 1.69 -12.97 1.61
N LYS A 55 1.04 -14.14 1.45
CA LYS A 55 1.13 -15.24 2.41
C LYS A 55 2.52 -15.89 2.46
N GLU A 56 3.30 -15.75 1.39
CA GLU A 56 4.66 -16.29 1.25
C GLU A 56 5.72 -15.26 1.70
N GLY A 57 5.28 -14.05 2.10
CA GLY A 57 6.16 -12.96 2.51
C GLY A 57 6.75 -12.18 1.35
N VAL A 58 6.21 -12.34 0.14
CA VAL A 58 6.59 -11.59 -1.07
C VAL A 58 5.86 -10.26 -1.09
N PHE A 59 6.55 -9.22 -1.53
CA PHE A 59 5.99 -7.88 -1.67
C PHE A 59 4.74 -7.89 -2.55
N ARG A 60 3.66 -7.28 -2.06
CA ARG A 60 2.39 -7.18 -2.79
C ARG A 60 2.00 -5.74 -3.09
N ARG A 61 2.10 -4.86 -2.10
CA ARG A 61 1.73 -3.45 -2.22
C ARG A 61 2.51 -2.58 -1.24
N MET A 62 2.79 -1.34 -1.64
CA MET A 62 3.20 -0.25 -0.78
C MET A 62 2.30 0.95 -1.04
N ARG A 63 1.82 1.61 0.00
CA ARG A 63 1.01 2.83 -0.10
C ARG A 63 1.63 3.94 0.74
N PHE A 64 1.69 5.13 0.16
CA PHE A 64 2.20 6.33 0.79
C PHE A 64 1.06 7.31 1.05
N TYR A 65 1.18 8.04 2.15
CA TYR A 65 0.17 8.95 2.66
C TYR A 65 0.79 10.32 2.93
N ASN A 66 -0.01 11.36 2.76
CA ASN A 66 0.36 12.72 3.13
C ASN A 66 0.16 12.96 4.64
N GLU A 67 0.48 14.19 5.07
CA GLU A 67 0.25 14.65 6.46
C GLU A 67 -1.23 14.69 6.85
N GLY A 68 -2.14 14.75 5.87
CA GLY A 68 -3.58 14.61 6.07
C GLY A 68 -4.05 13.17 6.19
N HIS A 69 -3.12 12.21 6.25
CA HIS A 69 -3.36 10.77 6.33
C HIS A 69 -4.03 10.18 5.08
N LEU A 70 -4.08 10.90 3.97
CA LEU A 70 -4.71 10.45 2.73
C LEU A 70 -3.66 9.88 1.75
N PRO A 71 -4.01 8.85 0.97
CA PRO A 71 -3.09 8.20 0.04
C PRO A 71 -2.76 9.15 -1.11
N VAL A 72 -1.49 9.14 -1.50
CA VAL A 72 -0.96 9.99 -2.58
C VAL A 72 -0.17 9.23 -3.62
N PHE A 73 0.31 8.02 -3.29
CA PHE A 73 1.08 7.20 -4.20
C PHE A 73 1.02 5.73 -3.77
N GLU A 74 1.01 4.83 -4.75
CA GLU A 74 1.03 3.39 -4.51
C GLU A 74 1.93 2.65 -5.49
N ILE A 75 2.53 1.57 -4.99
CA ILE A 75 3.31 0.61 -5.76
C ILE A 75 2.71 -0.77 -5.53
N ASP A 76 2.46 -1.50 -6.59
CA ASP A 76 1.79 -2.78 -6.58
C ASP A 76 2.62 -3.84 -7.32
N TYR A 77 2.57 -5.08 -6.85
CA TYR A 77 3.15 -6.26 -7.50
C TYR A 77 2.09 -7.33 -7.70
N HIS A 78 1.35 -7.21 -8.81
CA HIS A 78 0.33 -8.17 -9.20
C HIS A 78 0.07 -8.12 -10.70
N ASN A 79 -0.81 -9.00 -11.19
CA ASN A 79 -1.26 -8.96 -12.57
C ASN A 79 -2.13 -7.73 -12.83
N GLU A 80 -1.68 -6.84 -13.73
CA GLU A 80 -2.39 -5.60 -14.05
C GLU A 80 -2.80 -5.59 -15.53
N LYS A 81 -4.08 -5.30 -15.77
CA LYS A 81 -4.64 -5.35 -17.12
C LYS A 81 -3.99 -4.29 -18.01
N GLY A 82 -3.35 -4.72 -19.09
CA GLY A 82 -2.68 -3.84 -20.06
C GLY A 82 -1.20 -3.60 -19.78
N LEU A 83 -0.67 -4.05 -18.64
CA LEU A 83 0.77 -4.02 -18.33
C LEU A 83 1.37 -5.42 -18.22
N SER A 84 0.61 -6.38 -17.70
CA SER A 84 1.06 -7.76 -17.56
C SER A 84 0.98 -8.53 -18.86
N SER A 85 2.08 -9.18 -19.24
CA SER A 85 2.10 -10.24 -20.24
C SER A 85 1.55 -11.53 -19.63
N HIS A 86 0.60 -12.19 -20.27
CA HIS A 86 0.21 -13.59 -19.97
C HIS A 86 -0.17 -13.91 -18.52
N GLY A 87 -0.65 -12.94 -17.73
CA GLY A 87 -1.01 -13.19 -16.32
C GLY A 87 0.12 -12.96 -15.32
N GLU A 88 1.32 -12.62 -15.78
CA GLU A 88 2.48 -12.45 -14.90
C GLU A 88 2.34 -11.23 -13.98
N ALA A 89 2.88 -11.35 -12.77
CA ALA A 89 2.92 -10.24 -11.84
C ALA A 89 3.94 -9.20 -12.32
N VAL A 90 3.50 -7.94 -12.41
CA VAL A 90 4.35 -6.83 -12.82
C VAL A 90 4.36 -5.77 -11.73
N ILE A 91 5.52 -5.15 -11.53
CA ILE A 91 5.59 -3.95 -10.70
C ILE A 91 4.95 -2.81 -11.50
N HIS A 92 3.93 -2.20 -10.92
CA HIS A 92 3.27 -1.02 -11.46
C HIS A 92 2.98 -0.05 -10.33
N VAL A 93 2.70 1.19 -10.69
CA VAL A 93 2.43 2.26 -9.72
C VAL A 93 1.12 2.95 -10.07
N HIS A 94 0.52 3.53 -9.03
CA HIS A 94 -0.65 4.38 -9.15
C HIS A 94 -0.35 5.73 -8.51
N ASP A 95 -0.44 6.78 -9.31
CA ASP A 95 -0.47 8.14 -8.82
C ASP A 95 -1.88 8.52 -8.40
N TYR A 96 -1.99 9.62 -7.67
CA TYR A 96 -3.24 10.19 -7.23
C TYR A 96 -3.34 11.62 -7.76
N SER A 97 -4.46 11.97 -8.40
CA SER A 97 -4.67 13.34 -8.91
C SER A 97 -4.85 14.35 -7.77
N ALA A 98 -5.33 13.89 -6.62
CA ALA A 98 -5.41 14.59 -5.36
C ALA A 98 -5.31 13.57 -4.20
N PRO A 99 -4.94 13.96 -2.97
CA PRO A 99 -4.91 13.02 -1.85
C PRO A 99 -6.29 12.39 -1.60
N GLY A 100 -6.37 11.06 -1.47
CA GLY A 100 -7.64 10.34 -1.20
C GLY A 100 -7.85 9.14 -2.10
N ILE A 101 -8.41 8.04 -1.58
CA ILE A 101 -8.51 6.77 -2.30
C ILE A 101 -9.31 6.88 -3.61
N GLU A 102 -10.31 7.77 -3.65
CA GLU A 102 -11.14 8.05 -4.81
C GLU A 102 -10.40 8.70 -5.99
N ASN A 103 -9.22 9.27 -5.76
CA ASN A 103 -8.45 10.01 -6.76
C ASN A 103 -7.33 9.17 -7.42
N ARG A 104 -7.36 7.85 -7.20
CA ARG A 104 -6.36 6.90 -7.76
C ARG A 104 -6.44 6.88 -9.29
N LEU A 105 -5.32 7.15 -9.94
CA LEU A 105 -5.19 7.13 -11.40
C LEU A 105 -4.93 5.69 -11.92
N PRO A 106 -5.11 5.45 -13.23
CA PRO A 106 -4.79 4.17 -13.86
C PRO A 106 -3.33 3.75 -13.63
N ALA A 107 -3.08 2.44 -13.64
CA ALA A 107 -1.75 1.90 -13.46
C ALA A 107 -0.80 2.38 -14.57
N ARG A 108 0.44 2.68 -14.19
CA ARG A 108 1.54 2.91 -15.12
C ARG A 108 2.77 2.10 -14.72
N LEU A 109 3.69 1.94 -15.66
CA LEU A 109 5.01 1.41 -15.34
C LEU A 109 5.78 2.42 -14.46
N PRO A 110 6.53 1.94 -13.46
CA PRO A 110 7.44 2.78 -12.70
C PRO A 110 8.56 3.28 -13.61
N THR A 111 9.01 4.49 -13.33
CA THR A 111 10.25 5.02 -13.90
C THR A 111 11.47 4.28 -13.33
N ALA A 112 12.61 4.40 -14.02
CA ALA A 112 13.85 3.78 -13.54
C ALA A 112 14.30 4.32 -12.16
N GLU A 113 14.01 5.60 -11.87
CA GLU A 113 14.33 6.23 -10.58
C GLU A 113 13.43 5.73 -9.46
N GLU A 114 12.12 5.60 -9.69
CA GLU A 114 11.19 4.99 -8.74
C GLU A 114 11.59 3.54 -8.46
N MET A 115 11.85 2.76 -9.52
CA MET A 115 12.31 1.38 -9.38
C MET A 115 13.56 1.30 -8.52
N LYS A 116 14.57 2.14 -8.79
CA LYS A 116 15.82 2.18 -8.01
C LYS A 116 15.59 2.58 -6.55
N THR A 117 14.72 3.56 -6.32
CA THR A 117 14.42 4.10 -4.97
C THR A 117 13.68 3.08 -4.12
N TYR A 118 12.71 2.38 -4.70
CA TYR A 118 11.81 1.48 -3.97
C TYR A 118 12.22 0.01 -4.00
N LYS A 119 13.21 -0.38 -4.82
CA LYS A 119 13.71 -1.76 -4.92
C LYS A 119 14.00 -2.40 -3.56
N LYS A 120 14.50 -1.63 -2.60
CA LYS A 120 14.81 -2.11 -1.25
C LYS A 120 13.60 -2.62 -0.45
N TYR A 121 12.37 -2.24 -0.84
CA TYR A 121 11.13 -2.70 -0.21
C TYR A 121 10.54 -3.94 -0.89
N PHE A 122 10.99 -4.31 -2.10
CA PHE A 122 10.43 -5.40 -2.90
C PHE A 122 10.96 -6.77 -2.46
N LYS A 123 10.74 -7.09 -1.19
CA LYS A 123 11.11 -8.37 -0.58
C LYS A 123 10.50 -9.53 -1.38
N GLY A 124 11.32 -10.52 -1.76
CA GLY A 124 10.85 -11.72 -2.47
C GLY A 124 10.48 -11.53 -3.94
N VAL A 125 10.54 -10.31 -4.49
CA VAL A 125 10.39 -10.07 -5.93
C VAL A 125 11.74 -10.33 -6.56
N VAL A 126 11.87 -11.49 -7.21
CA VAL A 126 13.11 -11.87 -7.89
C VAL A 126 13.14 -11.21 -9.26
N ASN A 127 14.25 -10.55 -9.55
CA ASN A 127 14.53 -9.89 -10.83
C ASN A 127 15.05 -10.90 -11.85
#